data_AF-A0A6V7J8D7-F1
#
_entry.id   AF-A0A6V7J8D7-F1
#
_cell.length_a   1.000
_cell.length_b   1.000
_cell.length_c   1.000
_cell.angle_alpha   90.00
_cell.angle_beta   90.00
_cell.angle_gamma   90.00
#
_symmetry.space_group_name_H-M   'P 1'
#
loop_
_entity.id
_entity.type
_entity.pdbx_description
1 polymer ?
#
loop_
_entity_poly.entity_id
_entity_poly.type
_entity_poly.pdbx_seq_one_letter_code
_entity_poly.pdbx_strand_id
1 'polypeptide(L)' 'EKLVESEKERRIARLKPHVANDVWTRRDKPPEDWNAPLPEWLQKRDAGTFLAAKSYEIKTSGDRERELLMPSYCTIL' A
#
# COMPACT_ATOMS: atom_id res chain seq x y z
N GLU A 1 -24.97 -24.74 0.76
CA GLU A 1 -24.31 -24.81 -0.57
C GLU A 1 -24.49 -23.55 -1.42
N LYS A 2 -25.70 -22.99 -1.61
CA LYS A 2 -25.95 -21.79 -2.44
C LYS A 2 -25.01 -20.59 -2.18
N LEU A 3 -24.69 -20.31 -0.91
CA LEU A 3 -23.81 -19.21 -0.54
C LEU A 3 -22.36 -19.40 -1.05
N VAL A 4 -21.85 -20.62 -0.96
CA VAL A 4 -20.49 -20.96 -1.41
C VAL A 4 -20.37 -20.72 -2.92
N GLU A 5 -21.40 -21.07 -3.67
CA GLU A 5 -21.42 -20.87 -5.12
C GLU A 5 -21.49 -19.39 -5.49
N SER A 6 -22.35 -18.61 -4.82
CA SER A 6 -22.38 -17.15 -5.05
C SER A 6 -21.05 -16.46 -4.73
N GLU A 7 -20.31 -16.92 -3.71
CA GLU A 7 -18.99 -16.36 -3.40
C GLU A 7 -17.91 -16.75 -4.42
N LYS A 8 -17.96 -17.97 -4.95
CA LYS A 8 -17.08 -18.38 -6.07
C LYS A 8 -17.33 -17.53 -7.31
N GLU A 9 -18.60 -17.32 -7.67
CA GLU A 9 -18.98 -16.47 -8.80
C GLU A 9 -18.50 -15.02 -8.61
N ARG A 10 -18.71 -14.43 -7.42
CA ARG A 10 -18.19 -13.09 -7.09
C ARG A 10 -16.67 -13.02 -7.20
N ARG A 11 -15.95 -14.05 -6.75
CA ARG A 11 -14.49 -14.12 -6.86
C ARG A 11 -14.04 -14.18 -8.32
N ILE A 12 -14.67 -15.02 -9.14
CA ILE A 12 -14.39 -15.11 -10.58
C ILE A 12 -14.66 -13.77 -11.27
N ALA A 13 -15.79 -13.12 -10.96
CA ALA A 13 -16.14 -11.82 -11.51
C ALA A 13 -15.10 -10.73 -11.18
N ARG A 14 -14.53 -10.73 -9.96
CA ARG A 14 -13.43 -9.82 -9.58
C ARG A 14 -12.12 -10.14 -10.29
N LEU A 15 -11.82 -11.41 -10.52
CA LEU A 15 -10.57 -11.84 -11.17
C LEU A 15 -10.60 -11.66 -12.69
N LYS A 16 -11.78 -11.74 -13.32
CA LYS A 16 -11.92 -11.67 -14.79
C LYS A 16 -11.30 -10.40 -15.39
N PRO A 17 -11.55 -9.17 -14.87
CA PRO A 17 -10.89 -7.96 -15.36
C PRO A 17 -9.37 -7.98 -15.19
N HIS A 18 -8.86 -8.57 -14.10
CA HIS A 18 -7.42 -8.67 -13.87
C HIS A 18 -6.72 -9.62 -14.88
N VAL A 19 -7.39 -10.71 -15.27
CA VAL A 19 -6.86 -11.67 -16.25
C VAL A 19 -7.03 -11.17 -17.69
N ALA A 20 -8.16 -10.53 -17.99
CA ALA A 20 -8.48 -10.02 -19.33
C ALA A 20 -7.82 -8.68 -19.66
N ASN A 21 -7.02 -8.13 -18.75
CA ASN A 21 -6.29 -6.88 -18.97
C ASN A 21 -5.17 -7.10 -20.00
N ASP A 22 -5.26 -6.41 -21.13
CA ASP A 22 -4.29 -6.41 -22.23
C ASP A 22 -3.33 -5.20 -22.19
N VAL A 23 -3.64 -4.19 -21.38
CA VAL A 23 -2.81 -2.98 -21.21
C VAL A 23 -1.61 -3.24 -20.30
N TRP A 24 -1.80 -4.03 -19.23
CA TRP A 24 -0.78 -4.26 -18.20
C TRP A 24 -0.39 -5.73 -18.10
N THR A 25 0.88 -6.03 -18.34
CA THR A 25 1.42 -7.39 -18.20
C THR A 25 1.66 -7.74 -16.72
N ARG A 26 1.46 -9.02 -16.37
CA ARG A 26 1.86 -9.53 -15.05
C ARG A 26 3.38 -9.50 -14.94
N ARG A 27 3.89 -9.05 -13.80
CA ARG A 27 5.33 -8.98 -13.53
C ARG A 27 5.74 -10.15 -12.65
N ASP A 28 6.80 -10.85 -13.03
CA ASP A 28 7.36 -11.96 -12.23
C ASP A 28 8.25 -11.46 -11.09
N LYS A 29 8.83 -10.27 -11.25
CA LYS A 29 9.72 -9.62 -10.29
C LYS A 29 9.40 -8.13 -10.19
N PRO A 30 9.68 -7.49 -9.05
CA PRO A 30 9.68 -6.03 -9.00
C PRO A 30 10.68 -5.47 -10.01
N PRO A 31 10.45 -4.24 -10.53
CA PRO A 31 11.47 -3.52 -11.30
C PRO A 31 12.80 -3.44 -10.53
N GLU A 32 13.92 -3.44 -11.24
CA GLU A 32 15.26 -3.37 -10.62
C GLU A 32 15.41 -2.11 -9.75
N ASP A 33 14.94 -0.97 -10.26
CA ASP A 33 14.99 0.33 -9.58
C ASP A 33 13.75 0.63 -8.73
N TRP A 34 13.04 -0.39 -8.24
CA TRP A 34 11.83 -0.18 -7.45
C TRP A 34 12.07 0.63 -6.17
N ASN A 35 13.27 0.52 -5.59
CA ASN A 35 13.70 1.25 -4.40
C ASN A 35 14.46 2.55 -4.72
N ALA A 36 14.40 3.03 -5.96
CA ALA A 36 14.99 4.31 -6.34
C ALA A 36 14.43 5.45 -5.47
N PRO A 37 15.24 6.49 -5.19
CA PRO A 37 14.75 7.66 -4.47
C PRO A 37 13.59 8.32 -5.22
N LEU A 38 12.72 9.00 -4.47
CA LEU A 38 11.60 9.75 -5.03
C LEU A 38 12.10 10.76 -6.08
N PRO A 39 11.38 11.01 -7.17
CA PRO A 39 11.73 12.06 -8.13
C PRO A 39 11.88 13.43 -7.48
N GLU A 40 12.80 14.26 -7.98
CA GLU A 40 13.14 15.56 -7.36
C GLU A 40 11.94 16.50 -7.21
N TRP A 41 11.07 16.56 -8.23
CA TRP A 41 9.87 17.40 -8.19
C TRP A 41 8.92 16.98 -7.06
N LEU A 42 8.86 15.68 -6.77
CA LEU A 42 8.00 15.11 -5.73
C LEU A 42 8.57 15.40 -4.35
N GLN A 43 9.89 15.26 -4.19
CA GLN A 43 10.59 15.66 -2.97
C GLN A 43 10.38 17.16 -2.66
N LYS A 44 10.48 18.03 -3.67
CA LYS A 44 10.25 19.48 -3.54
C LYS A 44 8.80 19.81 -3.20
N ARG A 45 7.82 19.13 -3.82
CA ARG A 45 6.40 19.30 -3.52
C ARG A 45 6.08 18.93 -2.07
N ASP A 46 6.66 17.84 -1.59
CA ASP A 46 6.38 17.32 -0.25
C ASP A 46 7.19 18.03 0.84
N ALA A 47 8.22 18.80 0.46
CA ALA A 47 9.03 19.60 1.37
C ALA A 47 8.14 20.63 2.10
N GLY A 48 8.14 20.57 3.44
CA GLY A 48 7.36 21.46 4.29
C GLY A 48 5.92 21.00 4.57
N THR A 49 5.49 19.86 4.03
CA THR A 49 4.20 19.27 4.42
C THR A 49 4.27 18.72 5.85
N PHE A 50 3.11 18.69 6.53
CA PHE A 50 2.99 18.06 7.85
C PHE A 50 3.49 16.61 7.84
N LEU A 51 3.18 15.86 6.79
CA LEU A 51 3.61 14.47 6.65
C LEU A 51 5.14 14.34 6.53
N ALA A 52 5.80 15.24 5.80
CA ALA A 52 7.25 15.25 5.72
C ALA A 52 7.90 15.56 7.08
N ALA A 53 7.35 16.53 7.83
CA ALA A 53 7.81 16.86 9.18
C ALA A 53 7.63 15.67 10.15
N LYS A 54 6.43 15.06 10.19
CA LYS A 54 6.17 13.87 11.03
C LYS A 54 7.03 12.68 10.64
N SER A 55 7.24 12.42 9.35
CA SER A 55 8.16 11.39 8.87
C SER A 55 9.58 11.62 9.39
N TYR A 56 10.05 12.86 9.35
CA TYR A 56 11.39 13.22 9.85
C TYR A 56 11.51 13.01 11.36
N GLU A 57 10.51 13.45 12.13
CA GLU A 57 10.44 13.21 13.58
C GLU A 57 10.47 11.72 13.92
N ILE A 58 9.65 10.90 13.24
CA ILE A 58 9.60 9.45 13.47
C ILE A 58 10.96 8.79 13.20
N LYS A 59 11.62 9.16 12.10
CA LYS A 59 12.93 8.61 11.73
C LYS A 59 14.04 9.01 12.71
N THR A 60 13.96 10.22 13.27
CA THR A 60 15.00 10.79 14.13
C THR A 60 14.82 10.40 15.60
N SER A 61 13.59 10.48 16.10
CA SER A 61 13.27 10.37 17.53
C SER A 61 12.65 9.02 17.92
N GLY A 62 12.28 8.19 16.94
CA GLY A 62 11.47 6.99 17.14
C GLY A 62 10.01 7.33 17.45
N ASP A 63 9.09 6.46 17.06
CA ASP A 63 7.64 6.70 17.17
C ASP A 63 7.10 6.33 18.57
N ARG A 64 7.56 7.04 19.61
CA ARG A 64 7.18 6.73 21.02
C ARG A 64 5.67 6.87 21.28
N GLU A 65 4.99 7.78 20.58
CA GLU A 65 3.53 7.93 20.68
C GLU A 65 2.79 6.75 20.06
N ARG A 66 3.24 6.23 18.91
CA ARG A 66 2.61 5.08 18.25
C ARG A 66 2.81 3.77 19.02
N GLU A 67 3.92 3.62 19.71
CA GLU A 67 4.18 2.48 20.61
C GLU A 67 3.23 2.47 21.82
N LEU A 68 2.77 3.64 22.27
CA LEU A 68 1.78 3.79 23.34
C LEU A 68 0.32 3.68 22.85
N LEU A 69 0.03 4.08 21.60
CA LEU A 69 -1.33 4.14 21.04
C LEU A 69 -1.74 2.91 20.22
N MET A 70 -0.81 2.06 19.77
CA MET A 70 -1.12 0.77 19.16
C MET A 70 -0.48 -0.38 19.94
N PRO A 71 -1.13 -0.87 21.00
CA PRO A 71 -0.88 -2.22 21.44
C PRO A 71 -1.35 -3.17 20.32
N SER A 72 -0.63 -4.27 20.14
CA SER A 72 -0.79 -5.28 19.09
C SER A 72 -2.22 -5.84 18.97
N TYR A 73 -3.13 -5.11 18.33
CA TYR A 73 -4.44 -5.61 17.95
C TYR A 73 -4.72 -5.28 16.49
N CYS A 74 -5.01 -6.33 15.73
CA CYS A 74 -5.48 -6.22 14.35
C CYS A 74 -6.97 -5.86 14.41
N THR A 75 -7.34 -4.62 14.06
CA THR A 75 -8.75 -4.25 13.90
C THR A 75 -9.17 -4.43 12.45
N ILE A 76 -9.86 -5.53 12.18
CA ILE A 76 -10.82 -5.61 11.08
C ILE A 76 -12.17 -5.26 11.70
N LEU A 77 -12.59 -4.02 11.53
CA LEU A 77 -13.97 -3.58 11.70
C LEU A 77 -14.43 -2.97 10.38
#